data_AF-A0A524FQI8-F1
#
_entry.id   AF-A0A524FQI8-F1
#
_cell.length_a   1.000
_cell.length_b   1.000
_cell.length_c   1.000
_cell.angle_alpha   90.00
_cell.angle_beta   90.00
_cell.angle_gamma   90.00
#
_symmetry.space_group_name_H-M   'P 1'
#
loop_
_entity.id
_entity.type
_entity.pdbx_description
1 polymer ?
#
loop_
_entity_poly.entity_id
_entity_poly.type
_entity_poly.pdbx_seq_one_letter_code
_entity_poly.pdbx_strand_id
1 'polypeptide(L)'
;MLEELDEMFKSDTIKPTFDYVHIILALFLFDENPTGIGRYRIKEELAIGSGTSKSLIKKLNEKLEFISVFDENIRKGHVLTEKGKKFLNKFKKEIPFIIEGDISILKDIIIESENSKVSICQVKKRAGKLTNGIAQRDAAIKVDGKGASCIIFNGQDFTFELNSFSEKDKEQMRVNEEVQKYFKK
;
A
#
# COMPACT_ATOMS: atom_id res chain seq x y z
N MET A 1 -6.57 -7.03 -13.63
CA MET A 1 -6.33 -7.38 -12.20
C MET A 1 -7.31 -6.64 -11.30
N LEU A 2 -7.39 -5.31 -11.37
CA LEU A 2 -8.35 -4.53 -10.58
C LEU A 2 -9.81 -4.78 -10.99
N GLU A 3 -10.07 -5.23 -12.22
CA GLU A 3 -11.40 -5.62 -12.69
C GLU A 3 -12.08 -6.68 -11.80
N GLU A 4 -11.31 -7.58 -11.16
CA GLU A 4 -11.86 -8.56 -10.20
C GLU A 4 -12.51 -7.87 -8.97
N LEU A 5 -12.20 -6.59 -8.74
CA LEU A 5 -12.73 -5.78 -7.65
C LEU A 5 -13.90 -4.88 -8.09
N ASP A 6 -14.27 -4.82 -9.37
CA ASP A 6 -15.31 -3.90 -9.85
C ASP A 6 -16.68 -4.17 -9.20
N GLU A 7 -16.95 -5.43 -8.85
CA GLU A 7 -18.14 -5.85 -8.10
C GLU A 7 -18.26 -5.14 -6.73
N MET A 8 -17.13 -4.73 -6.14
CA MET A 8 -17.12 -4.01 -4.87
C MET A 8 -17.80 -2.65 -4.98
N PHE A 9 -17.76 -2.02 -6.15
CA PHE A 9 -18.28 -0.67 -6.37
C PHE A 9 -19.74 -0.66 -6.83
N LYS A 10 -20.30 -1.81 -7.21
CA LYS A 10 -21.72 -1.92 -7.58
C LYS A 10 -22.61 -1.72 -6.35
N SER A 11 -23.63 -0.89 -6.49
CA SER A 11 -24.61 -0.60 -5.44
C SER A 11 -25.91 -0.12 -6.06
N ASP A 12 -27.04 -0.66 -5.61
CA ASP A 12 -28.38 -0.29 -6.09
C ASP A 12 -28.86 1.05 -5.51
N THR A 13 -28.17 1.55 -4.46
CA THR A 13 -28.58 2.76 -3.74
C THR A 13 -27.47 3.82 -3.72
N ILE A 14 -26.48 3.66 -2.85
CA ILE A 14 -25.41 4.64 -2.63
C ILE A 14 -24.09 4.02 -3.04
N LYS A 15 -23.33 4.73 -3.88
CA LYS A 15 -21.99 4.31 -4.28
C LYS A 15 -21.09 4.16 -3.04
N PRO A 16 -20.30 3.09 -2.92
CA PRO A 16 -19.36 2.93 -1.82
C PRO A 16 -18.39 4.11 -1.73
N THR A 17 -18.05 4.50 -0.49
CA THR A 17 -17.15 5.61 -0.16
C THR A 17 -15.69 5.19 0.02
N PHE A 18 -15.38 3.91 -0.19
CA PHE A 18 -14.01 3.39 -0.27
C PHE A 18 -13.55 3.31 -1.73
N ASP A 19 -12.26 3.02 -1.92
CA ASP A 19 -11.58 2.96 -3.21
C ASP A 19 -10.72 1.67 -3.28
N TYR A 20 -10.16 1.35 -4.44
CA TYR A 20 -9.30 0.18 -4.65
C TYR A 20 -8.17 0.09 -3.61
N VAL A 21 -7.56 1.23 -3.24
CA VAL A 21 -6.48 1.26 -2.23
C VAL A 21 -6.94 0.71 -0.88
N HIS A 22 -8.16 1.04 -0.44
CA HIS A 22 -8.72 0.55 0.82
C HIS A 22 -8.97 -0.97 0.76
N ILE A 23 -9.43 -1.47 -0.39
CA ILE A 23 -9.64 -2.91 -0.61
C ILE A 23 -8.31 -3.65 -0.52
N ILE A 24 -7.30 -3.18 -1.26
CA ILE A 24 -5.97 -3.82 -1.30
C ILE A 24 -5.31 -3.78 0.08
N LEU A 25 -5.26 -2.62 0.74
CA LEU A 25 -4.67 -2.50 2.08
C LEU A 25 -5.40 -3.37 3.11
N ALA A 26 -6.73 -3.49 3.03
CA ALA A 26 -7.48 -4.41 3.88
C ALA A 26 -6.99 -5.86 3.71
N LEU A 27 -6.77 -6.32 2.47
CA LEU A 27 -6.29 -7.67 2.21
C LEU A 27 -4.87 -7.90 2.75
N PHE A 28 -3.98 -6.90 2.68
CA PHE A 28 -2.68 -6.96 3.35
C PHE A 28 -2.84 -7.11 4.87
N LEU A 29 -3.70 -6.31 5.50
CA LEU A 29 -3.96 -6.40 6.93
C LEU A 29 -4.54 -7.77 7.35
N PHE A 30 -5.43 -8.36 6.54
CA PHE A 30 -5.94 -9.70 6.81
C PHE A 30 -4.86 -10.78 6.68
N ASP A 31 -3.92 -10.64 5.73
CA ASP A 31 -2.80 -11.55 5.54
C ASP A 31 -1.81 -11.51 6.71
N GLU A 32 -1.55 -10.31 7.23
CA GLU A 32 -0.69 -10.08 8.41
C GLU A 32 -1.34 -10.54 9.73
N ASN A 33 -2.67 -10.72 9.74
CA ASN A 33 -3.43 -11.10 10.93
C ASN A 33 -4.23 -12.40 10.69
N PRO A 34 -3.56 -13.57 10.54
CA PRO A 34 -4.20 -14.84 10.22
C PRO A 34 -5.13 -15.37 11.32
N THR A 35 -5.11 -14.76 12.51
CA THR A 35 -5.99 -15.10 13.63
C THR A 35 -7.26 -14.27 13.67
N GLY A 36 -7.45 -13.34 12.73
CA GLY A 36 -8.65 -12.53 12.57
C GLY A 36 -8.45 -11.05 12.92
N ILE A 37 -9.10 -10.19 12.12
CA ILE A 37 -9.18 -8.76 12.37
C ILE A 37 -10.63 -8.27 12.24
N GLY A 38 -11.03 -7.42 13.18
CA GLY A 38 -12.39 -6.88 13.28
C GLY A 38 -12.55 -5.54 12.56
N ARG A 39 -13.82 -5.13 12.36
CA ARG A 39 -14.18 -3.89 11.67
C ARG A 39 -13.62 -2.60 12.31
N TYR A 40 -13.45 -2.59 13.63
CA TYR A 40 -12.93 -1.41 14.33
C TYR A 40 -11.44 -1.22 14.05
N ARG A 41 -10.66 -2.31 14.05
CA ARG A 41 -9.25 -2.22 13.67
C ARG A 41 -9.09 -1.89 12.19
N ILE A 42 -9.87 -2.49 11.29
CA ILE A 42 -9.88 -2.10 9.86
C ILE A 42 -10.22 -0.61 9.66
N LYS A 43 -11.15 -0.06 10.45
CA LYS A 43 -11.51 1.36 10.42
C LYS A 43 -10.30 2.24 10.79
N GLU A 44 -9.60 1.87 11.86
CA GLU A 44 -8.43 2.60 12.37
C GLU A 44 -7.25 2.53 11.42
N GLU A 45 -6.86 1.33 10.99
CA GLU A 45 -5.69 1.08 10.12
C GLU A 45 -5.86 1.72 8.73
N LEU A 46 -7.10 1.81 8.22
CA LEU A 46 -7.39 2.42 6.92
C LEU A 46 -7.83 3.88 7.00
N ALA A 47 -7.91 4.46 8.20
CA ALA A 47 -8.41 5.83 8.43
C ALA A 47 -9.77 6.14 7.75
N ILE A 48 -10.70 5.18 7.75
CA ILE A 48 -12.02 5.31 7.11
C ILE A 48 -13.17 5.44 8.12
N GLY A 49 -14.33 5.89 7.66
CA GLY A 49 -15.56 5.95 8.47
C GLY A 49 -16.08 4.58 8.89
N SER A 50 -16.84 4.53 10.00
CA SER A 50 -17.42 3.28 10.54
C SER A 50 -18.38 2.60 9.56
N GLY A 51 -19.22 3.39 8.87
CA GLY A 51 -20.09 2.90 7.80
C GLY A 51 -19.30 2.35 6.61
N THR A 52 -18.21 3.02 6.23
CA THR A 52 -17.30 2.59 5.16
C THR A 52 -16.64 1.26 5.50
N SER A 53 -16.07 1.12 6.70
CA SER A 53 -15.46 -0.14 7.17
C SER A 53 -16.46 -1.29 7.21
N LYS A 54 -17.67 -1.06 7.74
CA LYS A 54 -18.74 -2.06 7.74
C LYS A 54 -19.10 -2.49 6.32
N SER A 55 -19.25 -1.55 5.39
CA SER A 55 -19.59 -1.81 3.99
C SER A 55 -18.47 -2.57 3.27
N LEU A 56 -17.21 -2.17 3.49
CA LEU A 56 -16.03 -2.81 2.93
C LEU A 56 -15.95 -4.28 3.33
N ILE A 57 -16.03 -4.57 4.63
CA ILE A 57 -15.97 -5.95 5.15
C ILE A 57 -17.15 -6.77 4.64
N LYS A 58 -18.36 -6.21 4.66
CA LYS A 58 -19.56 -6.89 4.16
C LYS A 58 -19.38 -7.31 2.71
N LYS A 59 -18.89 -6.41 1.85
CA LYS A 59 -18.70 -6.69 0.42
C LYS A 59 -17.53 -7.66 0.17
N LEU A 60 -16.43 -7.52 0.90
CA LEU A 60 -15.32 -8.48 0.83
C LEU A 60 -15.75 -9.91 1.17
N ASN A 61 -16.65 -10.06 2.15
CA ASN A 61 -17.19 -11.35 2.58
C ASN A 61 -18.28 -11.86 1.61
N GLU A 62 -19.35 -11.09 1.42
CA GLU A 62 -20.57 -11.58 0.75
C GLU A 62 -20.53 -11.47 -0.78
N LYS A 63 -19.76 -10.53 -1.35
CA LYS A 63 -19.72 -10.31 -2.81
C LYS A 63 -18.52 -10.97 -3.47
N LEU A 64 -17.35 -10.85 -2.84
CA LEU A 64 -16.12 -11.42 -3.37
C LEU A 64 -15.73 -12.74 -2.72
N GLU A 65 -16.20 -13.03 -1.51
CA GLU A 65 -15.76 -14.19 -0.71
C GLU A 65 -14.24 -14.22 -0.49
N PHE A 66 -13.62 -13.04 -0.41
CA PHE A 66 -12.17 -12.92 -0.18
C PHE A 66 -11.82 -13.04 1.31
N ILE A 67 -12.79 -12.78 2.18
CA ILE A 67 -12.66 -12.98 3.62
C ILE A 67 -13.84 -13.79 4.15
N SER A 68 -13.65 -14.46 5.28
CA SER A 68 -14.70 -15.15 6.02
C SER A 68 -14.55 -14.88 7.51
N VAL A 69 -15.59 -15.13 8.29
CA VAL A 69 -15.49 -15.12 9.76
C VAL A 69 -14.53 -16.23 10.18
N PHE A 70 -13.61 -15.93 11.12
CA PHE A 70 -12.60 -16.90 11.57
C PHE A 70 -13.25 -18.10 12.29
N ASP A 71 -14.16 -17.79 13.22
CA ASP A 71 -14.97 -18.76 13.95
C ASP A 71 -16.24 -18.02 14.42
N GLU A 72 -17.42 -18.54 14.10
CA GLU A 72 -18.69 -17.89 14.47
C GLU A 72 -18.92 -17.88 15.99
N ASN A 73 -18.28 -18.79 16.73
CA ASN A 73 -18.34 -18.87 18.19
C ASN A 73 -17.30 -17.98 18.87
N ILE A 74 -16.29 -17.50 18.13
CA ILE A 74 -15.20 -16.68 18.67
C ILE A 74 -15.19 -15.32 17.98
N ARG A 75 -15.37 -14.24 18.74
CA ARG A 75 -15.38 -12.85 18.24
C ARG A 75 -14.00 -12.34 17.79
N LYS A 76 -13.25 -13.09 16.98
CA LYS A 76 -11.92 -12.77 16.45
C LYS A 76 -11.93 -11.98 15.15
N GLY A 77 -13.10 -11.82 14.51
CA GLY A 77 -13.23 -11.05 13.27
C GLY A 77 -13.11 -11.92 12.02
N HIS A 78 -12.51 -11.38 10.96
CA HIS A 78 -12.43 -12.04 9.65
C HIS A 78 -10.99 -12.36 9.27
N VAL A 79 -10.82 -13.38 8.43
CA VAL A 79 -9.55 -13.81 7.84
C VAL A 79 -9.66 -13.98 6.34
N LEU A 80 -8.54 -14.00 5.62
CA LEU A 80 -8.53 -14.32 4.19
C LEU A 80 -9.00 -15.75 3.93
N THR A 81 -9.88 -15.91 2.95
CA THR A 81 -10.16 -17.21 2.33
C THR A 81 -9.05 -17.59 1.36
N GLU A 82 -9.04 -18.82 0.88
CA GLU A 82 -8.11 -19.24 -0.18
C GLU A 82 -8.28 -18.43 -1.48
N LYS A 83 -9.52 -18.00 -1.78
CA LYS A 83 -9.81 -17.12 -2.92
C LYS A 83 -9.18 -15.74 -2.72
N GLY A 84 -9.32 -15.16 -1.53
CA GLY A 84 -8.69 -13.90 -1.14
C GLY A 84 -7.16 -13.98 -1.19
N LYS A 85 -6.57 -15.04 -0.63
CA LYS A 85 -5.12 -15.30 -0.70
C LYS A 85 -4.63 -15.41 -2.14
N LYS A 86 -5.35 -16.14 -3.00
CA LYS A 86 -4.99 -16.29 -4.42
C LYS A 86 -5.00 -14.94 -5.14
N PHE A 87 -6.00 -14.10 -4.89
CA PHE A 87 -6.05 -12.75 -5.43
C PHE A 87 -4.88 -11.90 -4.92
N LEU A 88 -4.67 -11.85 -3.60
CA LEU A 88 -3.59 -11.09 -2.99
C LEU A 88 -2.21 -11.54 -3.50
N ASN A 89 -2.00 -12.84 -3.68
CA ASN A 89 -0.76 -13.39 -4.23
C ASN A 89 -0.51 -12.96 -5.68
N LYS A 90 -1.55 -12.74 -6.49
CA LYS A 90 -1.39 -12.12 -7.83
C LYS A 90 -0.93 -10.67 -7.67
N PHE A 91 -1.55 -9.93 -6.75
CA PHE A 91 -1.23 -8.52 -6.50
C PHE A 91 0.19 -8.34 -5.94
N LYS A 92 0.63 -9.23 -5.03
CA LYS A 92 1.98 -9.28 -4.46
C LYS A 92 3.08 -9.56 -5.50
N LYS A 93 2.76 -10.01 -6.71
CA LYS A 93 3.75 -10.06 -7.80
C LYS A 93 4.13 -8.67 -8.29
N GLU A 94 3.20 -7.70 -8.22
CA GLU A 94 3.44 -6.30 -8.60
C GLU A 94 3.84 -5.43 -7.40
N ILE A 95 3.18 -5.62 -6.25
CA ILE A 95 3.46 -4.90 -5.00
C ILE A 95 3.78 -5.91 -3.90
N PRO A 96 5.03 -6.39 -3.78
CA PRO A 96 5.37 -7.51 -2.91
C PRO A 96 5.15 -7.25 -1.43
N PHE A 97 5.41 -6.03 -1.00
CA PHE A 97 5.31 -5.65 0.41
C PHE A 97 5.02 -4.16 0.57
N ILE A 98 4.39 -3.87 1.70
CA ILE A 98 4.22 -2.55 2.28
C ILE A 98 4.70 -2.70 3.72
N ILE A 99 5.81 -2.06 4.08
CA ILE A 99 6.45 -2.25 5.39
C ILE A 99 6.72 -0.91 6.05
N GLU A 100 6.84 -0.90 7.37
CA GLU A 100 7.36 0.26 8.10
C GLU A 100 8.86 0.44 7.78
N GLY A 101 9.24 1.68 7.51
CA GLY A 101 10.61 2.09 7.22
C GLY A 101 11.33 2.61 8.45
N ASP A 102 12.65 2.41 8.50
CA ASP A 102 13.50 2.96 9.56
C ASP A 102 13.82 4.42 9.26
N ILE A 103 13.18 5.34 10.00
CA ILE A 103 13.36 6.78 9.81
C ILE A 103 14.80 7.24 10.05
N SER A 104 15.56 6.55 10.90
CA SER A 104 16.94 6.94 11.21
C SER A 104 17.85 6.79 10.00
N ILE A 105 17.54 5.84 9.12
CA ILE A 105 18.25 5.55 7.87
C ILE A 105 17.66 6.36 6.71
N LEU A 106 16.33 6.50 6.66
CA LEU A 106 15.63 7.09 5.51
C LEU A 106 15.52 8.61 5.53
N LYS A 107 15.92 9.27 6.63
CA LYS A 107 15.88 10.74 6.79
C LYS A 107 16.54 11.52 5.65
N ASP A 108 17.58 10.96 5.03
CA ASP A 108 18.32 11.63 3.95
C ASP A 108 17.55 11.64 2.62
N ILE A 109 16.52 10.80 2.48
CA ILE A 109 15.69 10.71 1.27
C ILE A 109 14.24 11.16 1.50
N ILE A 110 13.90 11.63 2.70
CA ILE A 110 12.55 12.06 3.10
C ILE A 110 12.62 13.46 3.71
N ILE A 111 11.90 14.40 3.12
CA ILE A 111 11.76 15.77 3.64
C ILE A 111 10.88 15.73 4.90
N GLU A 112 11.24 16.48 5.95
CA GLU A 112 10.50 16.55 7.22
C GLU A 112 10.29 15.18 7.89
N SER A 113 11.36 14.37 7.90
CA SER A 113 11.38 13.04 8.51
C SER A 113 11.15 13.05 10.03
N GLU A 114 11.39 14.17 10.71
CA GLU A 114 11.27 14.28 12.16
C GLU A 114 9.82 14.03 12.63
N ASN A 115 9.65 13.11 13.58
CA ASN A 115 8.35 12.70 14.12
C ASN A 115 7.36 12.15 13.07
N SER A 116 7.88 11.51 12.01
CA SER A 116 7.07 10.91 10.94
C SER A 116 7.16 9.38 10.99
N LYS A 117 6.02 8.70 10.83
CA LYS A 117 6.01 7.28 10.47
C LYS A 117 6.22 7.16 8.97
N VAL A 118 7.07 6.24 8.55
CA VAL A 118 7.38 6.02 7.14
C VAL A 118 6.97 4.62 6.75
N SER A 119 6.31 4.50 5.60
CA SER A 119 5.99 3.22 4.98
C SER A 119 6.68 3.13 3.63
N ILE A 120 7.24 1.97 3.34
CA ILE A 120 7.90 1.64 2.08
C ILE A 120 6.96 0.73 1.30
N CYS A 121 6.65 1.12 0.07
CA CYS A 121 5.86 0.33 -0.87
C CYS A 121 6.73 0.02 -2.10
N GLN A 122 7.09 -1.25 -2.30
CA GLN A 122 7.84 -1.65 -3.49
C GLN A 122 6.87 -1.89 -4.65
N VAL A 123 7.11 -1.23 -5.78
CA VAL A 123 6.32 -1.44 -7.01
C VAL A 123 7.22 -1.97 -8.12
N LYS A 124 7.01 -3.23 -8.54
CA LYS A 124 7.82 -3.91 -9.55
C LYS A 124 7.42 -3.54 -10.97
N LYS A 125 8.42 -3.42 -11.87
CA LYS A 125 8.23 -3.19 -13.32
C LYS A 125 7.41 -1.95 -13.66
N ARG A 126 7.49 -0.90 -12.83
CA ARG A 126 6.78 0.38 -13.03
C ARG A 126 7.71 1.61 -13.07
N ALA A 127 9.04 1.41 -13.02
CA ALA A 127 10.03 2.49 -13.09
C ALA A 127 9.76 3.45 -14.25
N GLY A 128 9.62 2.94 -15.48
CA GLY A 128 9.34 3.78 -16.66
C GLY A 128 7.95 4.44 -16.73
N LYS A 129 7.10 4.27 -15.71
CA LYS A 129 5.86 5.05 -15.54
C LYS A 129 6.01 6.19 -14.55
N LEU A 130 7.09 6.20 -13.77
CA LEU A 130 7.42 7.31 -12.88
C LEU A 130 7.97 8.46 -13.72
N THR A 131 7.52 9.67 -13.43
CA THR A 131 8.04 10.88 -14.10
C THR A 131 9.03 11.59 -13.18
N ASN A 132 8.53 12.36 -12.22
CA ASN A 132 9.34 13.11 -11.25
C ASN A 132 8.84 12.90 -9.80
N GLY A 133 7.95 11.94 -9.58
CA GLY A 133 7.38 11.63 -8.26
C GLY A 133 6.39 12.66 -7.71
N ILE A 134 6.18 13.81 -8.37
CA ILE A 134 5.30 14.88 -7.86
C ILE A 134 3.84 14.39 -7.74
N ALA A 135 3.36 13.63 -8.73
CA ALA A 135 2.00 13.09 -8.70
C ALA A 135 1.79 12.13 -7.50
N GLN A 136 2.80 11.34 -7.16
CA GLN A 136 2.76 10.43 -6.00
C GLN A 136 2.81 11.22 -4.68
N ARG A 137 3.66 12.24 -4.59
CA ARG A 137 3.71 13.15 -3.44
C ARG A 137 2.36 13.82 -3.19
N ASP A 138 1.80 14.43 -4.23
CA ASP A 138 0.53 15.15 -4.12
C ASP A 138 -0.64 14.19 -3.81
N ALA A 139 -0.60 12.96 -4.33
CA ALA A 139 -1.55 11.92 -3.96
C ALA A 139 -1.44 11.52 -2.48
N ALA A 140 -0.22 11.41 -1.94
CA ALA A 140 0.00 11.13 -0.51
C ALA A 140 -0.50 12.28 0.38
N ILE A 141 -0.26 13.53 0.00
CA ILE A 141 -0.72 14.72 0.74
C ILE A 141 -2.26 14.80 0.74
N LYS A 142 -2.92 14.46 -0.37
CA LYS A 142 -4.39 14.44 -0.47
C LYS A 142 -5.08 13.46 0.49
N VAL A 143 -4.35 12.48 1.02
CA VAL A 143 -4.85 11.48 1.98
C VAL A 143 -4.23 11.67 3.37
N ASP A 144 -3.91 12.91 3.72
CA ASP A 144 -3.33 13.34 5.01
C ASP A 144 -1.92 12.78 5.30
N GLY A 145 -1.20 12.30 4.29
CA GLY A 145 0.23 12.00 4.38
C GLY A 145 1.08 13.27 4.37
N LYS A 146 2.27 13.24 4.96
CA LYS A 146 3.22 14.38 4.92
C LYS A 146 3.88 14.56 3.55
N GLY A 147 3.99 13.49 2.76
CA GLY A 147 4.62 13.50 1.45
C GLY A 147 4.92 12.09 0.95
N ALA A 148 5.58 12.00 -0.20
CA ALA A 148 6.14 10.75 -0.71
C ALA A 148 7.41 11.02 -1.50
N SER A 149 8.41 10.16 -1.32
CA SER A 149 9.62 10.11 -2.13
C SER A 149 9.56 8.87 -3.02
N CYS A 150 9.96 9.02 -4.29
CA CYS A 150 10.03 7.90 -5.22
C CYS A 150 11.47 7.70 -5.66
N ILE A 151 11.98 6.49 -5.45
CA ILE A 151 13.30 6.05 -5.87
C ILE A 151 13.15 4.86 -6.82
N ILE A 152 14.05 4.78 -7.79
CA ILE A 152 14.06 3.70 -8.78
C ILE A 152 15.27 2.82 -8.58
N PHE A 153 15.03 1.53 -8.55
CA PHE A 153 16.07 0.51 -8.61
C PHE A 153 16.28 0.08 -10.06
N ASN A 154 17.44 0.39 -10.61
CA ASN A 154 17.80 0.07 -12.00
C ASN A 154 18.41 -1.35 -12.17
N GLY A 155 18.46 -2.15 -11.10
CA GLY A 155 19.11 -3.45 -11.04
C GLY A 155 20.45 -3.45 -10.31
N GLN A 156 21.06 -2.27 -10.15
CA GLN A 156 22.32 -2.08 -9.43
C GLN A 156 22.17 -1.11 -8.27
N ASP A 157 21.59 0.07 -8.52
CA ASP A 157 21.52 1.17 -7.57
C ASP A 157 20.11 1.76 -7.48
N PHE A 158 19.84 2.37 -6.32
CA PHE A 158 18.68 3.21 -6.09
C PHE A 158 19.01 4.67 -6.45
N THR A 159 18.17 5.28 -7.28
CA THR A 159 18.36 6.64 -7.80
C THR A 159 17.05 7.41 -7.76
N PHE A 160 17.13 8.73 -7.62
CA PHE A 160 16.01 9.60 -7.93
C PHE A 160 15.95 9.80 -9.44
N GLU A 161 14.82 9.50 -10.08
CA GLU A 161 14.60 9.88 -11.48
C GLU A 161 13.98 11.27 -11.54
N LEU A 162 14.70 12.19 -12.17
CA LEU A 162 14.17 13.46 -12.66
C LEU A 162 14.47 13.53 -14.15
N ASN A 163 13.45 13.82 -14.96
CA ASN A 163 13.62 14.00 -16.40
C ASN A 163 14.67 15.09 -16.68
N SER A 164 15.42 14.91 -17.77
CA SER A 164 16.32 15.90 -18.41
C SER A 164 17.53 16.36 -17.58
N PHE A 165 18.44 15.42 -17.30
CA PHE A 165 19.70 15.71 -16.61
C PHE A 165 20.89 14.96 -17.23
N SER A 166 22.08 15.55 -17.18
CA SER A 166 23.32 15.02 -17.75
C SER A 166 23.83 13.80 -16.96
N GLU A 167 24.78 13.02 -17.50
CA GLU A 167 25.38 11.89 -16.77
C GLU A 167 26.02 12.31 -15.42
N LYS A 168 26.52 13.55 -15.31
CA LYS A 168 27.04 14.09 -14.05
C LYS A 168 25.95 14.33 -12.99
N ASP A 169 24.76 14.70 -13.43
CA ASP A 169 23.62 14.93 -12.53
C ASP A 169 23.06 13.59 -12.02
N LYS A 170 23.13 12.52 -12.83
CA LYS A 170 22.74 11.16 -12.42
C LYS A 170 23.62 10.60 -11.30
N GLU A 171 24.92 10.89 -11.31
CA GLU A 171 25.81 10.52 -10.19
C GLU A 171 25.38 11.20 -8.87
N GLN A 172 24.90 12.45 -8.94
CA GLN A 172 24.39 13.17 -7.77
C GLN A 172 23.01 12.70 -7.30
N MET A 173 22.25 12.00 -8.16
CA MET A 173 20.92 11.45 -7.86
C MET A 173 20.95 10.06 -7.21
N ARG A 174 22.14 9.48 -7.01
CA ARG A 174 22.31 8.22 -6.31
C ARG A 174 22.05 8.41 -4.82
N VAL A 175 21.18 7.59 -4.23
CA VAL A 175 20.98 7.64 -2.77
C VAL A 175 22.24 7.16 -2.04
N ASN A 176 22.45 7.67 -0.83
CA ASN A 176 23.64 7.38 -0.02
C ASN A 176 23.83 5.86 0.21
N GLU A 177 25.05 5.43 0.53
CA GLU A 177 25.37 4.01 0.69
C GLU A 177 24.58 3.29 1.79
N GLU A 178 24.22 4.00 2.86
CA GLU A 178 23.46 3.44 3.97
C GLU A 178 22.05 3.03 3.51
N VAL A 179 21.38 3.93 2.78
CA VAL A 179 20.07 3.70 2.15
C VAL A 179 20.15 2.64 1.05
N GLN A 180 21.21 2.62 0.25
CA GLN A 180 21.43 1.55 -0.74
C GLN A 180 21.46 0.17 -0.08
N LYS A 181 22.22 0.04 1.03
CA LYS A 181 22.33 -1.22 1.77
C LYS A 181 21.01 -1.59 2.44
N TYR A 182 20.28 -0.60 2.95
CA TYR A 182 18.99 -0.81 3.61
C TYR A 182 17.96 -1.47 2.69
N PHE A 183 17.84 -1.02 1.44
CA PHE A 183 16.87 -1.60 0.50
C PHE A 183 17.33 -2.91 -0.18
N LYS A 184 18.62 -3.27 -0.08
CA LYS A 184 19.17 -4.53 -0.63
C LYS A 184 19.14 -5.70 0.36
N LYS A 185 18.81 -5.44 1.62
CA LYS A 185 18.56 -6.48 2.64
C LYS A 185 17.26 -7.20 2.36
#